data_AF-A0A7X7RQW6-F1
#
_entry.id   AF-A0A7X7RQW6-F1
#
_cell.length_a   1.000
_cell.length_b   1.000
_cell.length_c   1.000
_cell.angle_alpha   90.00
_cell.angle_beta   90.00
_cell.angle_gamma   90.00
#
_symmetry.space_group_name_H-M   'P 1'
#
loop_
_entity.id
_entity.type
_entity.pdbx_description
1 polymer ?
#
loop_
_entity_poly.entity_id
_entity_poly.type
_entity_poly.pdbx_seq_one_letter_code
_entity_poly.pdbx_strand_id
1 'polypeptide(L)'
;MEKRLKEYIKYAQNLSKTSWKSKEEQKQMQEAMLTQISLFQHERLIHLIVTVVFAILTFMTLISSLFVSNLYLYLLMALLIILLIPYIRHYYILENGVQKLYDLYDGLFCERIS
;
A
#
# COMPACT_ATOMS: atom_id res chain seq x y z
N MET A 1 9.29 -2.58 -7.56
CA MET A 1 9.78 -1.80 -6.39
C MET A 1 10.25 -2.67 -5.24
N GLU A 2 9.59 -3.81 -4.98
CA GLU A 2 9.95 -4.75 -3.90
C GLU A 2 11.41 -5.25 -3.90
N LYS A 3 12.01 -5.49 -5.06
CA LYS A 3 13.42 -5.92 -5.17
C LYS A 3 14.40 -4.87 -4.65
N ARG A 4 14.20 -3.59 -5.00
CA ARG A 4 15.04 -2.48 -4.54
C ARG A 4 14.90 -2.25 -3.03
N LEU A 5 13.69 -2.41 -2.49
CA LEU A 5 13.44 -2.36 -1.05
C LEU A 5 14.16 -3.50 -0.31
N LYS A 6 14.08 -4.74 -0.82
CA LYS A 6 14.78 -5.89 -0.22
C LYS A 6 16.30 -5.72 -0.24
N GLU A 7 16.86 -5.19 -1.33
CA GLU A 7 18.30 -4.88 -1.41
C GLU A 7 18.70 -3.79 -0.40
N TYR A 8 17.88 -2.74 -0.26
CA TYR A 8 18.13 -1.66 0.68
C TYR A 8 18.02 -2.11 2.15
N ILE A 9 17.01 -2.94 2.46
CA ILE A 9 16.86 -3.57 3.79
C ILE A 9 18.04 -4.48 4.11
N LYS A 10 18.51 -5.25 3.13
CA LYS A 10 19.65 -6.15 3.31
C LYS A 10 20.95 -5.38 3.52
N TYR A 11 21.12 -4.24 2.85
CA TYR A 11 22.21 -3.30 3.07
C TYR A 11 22.15 -2.70 4.49
N ALA A 12 20.98 -2.20 4.89
CA ALA A 12 20.71 -1.66 6.23
C ALA A 12 20.97 -2.66 7.37
N GLN A 13 20.53 -3.92 7.22
CA GLN A 13 20.77 -4.99 8.19
C GLN A 13 22.24 -5.40 8.27
N ASN A 14 22.97 -5.38 7.15
CA ASN A 14 24.41 -5.63 7.16
C ASN A 14 25.19 -4.50 7.84
N LEU A 15 24.75 -3.25 7.67
CA LEU A 15 25.30 -2.11 8.42
C LEU A 15 24.99 -2.19 9.91
N SER A 16 23.77 -2.59 10.31
CA SER A 16 23.41 -2.68 11.73
C SER A 16 24.18 -3.77 12.48
N LYS A 17 24.50 -4.90 11.82
CA LYS A 17 25.38 -5.95 12.35
C LYS A 17 26.84 -5.53 12.46
N THR A 18 27.27 -4.61 11.60
CA THR A 18 28.63 -4.08 11.59
C THR A 18 28.64 -2.72 12.28
N SER A 19 28.35 -2.68 13.59
CA SER A 19 28.50 -1.50 14.48
C SER A 19 28.31 -0.13 13.80
N TRP A 20 27.10 0.44 13.90
CA TRP A 20 26.77 1.82 13.47
C TRP A 20 27.94 2.80 13.67
N LYS A 21 28.46 3.36 12.57
CA LYS A 21 29.63 4.25 12.63
C LYS A 21 29.27 5.67 13.12
N SER A 22 28.01 6.09 12.97
CA SER A 22 27.56 7.44 13.32
C SER A 22 26.05 7.50 13.59
N LYS A 23 25.61 8.37 14.53
CA LYS A 23 24.19 8.70 14.76
C LYS A 23 23.52 9.30 13.51
N GLU A 24 24.30 9.94 12.64
CA GLU A 24 23.79 10.58 11.43
C GLU A 24 23.35 9.56 10.38
N GLU A 25 24.11 8.46 10.21
CA GLU A 25 23.75 7.36 9.31
C GLU A 25 22.48 6.64 9.79
N GLN A 26 22.34 6.48 11.12
CA GLN A 26 21.15 5.88 11.72
C GLN A 26 19.90 6.73 11.44
N LYS A 27 20.02 8.05 11.53
CA LYS A 27 18.92 8.99 11.30
C LYS A 27 18.52 9.05 9.83
N GLN A 28 19.50 9.10 8.91
CA GLN A 28 19.23 9.02 7.46
C GLN A 28 18.51 7.71 7.08
N MET A 29 18.85 6.60 7.73
CA MET A 29 18.21 5.32 7.46
C MET A 29 16.77 5.27 8.01
N GLN A 30 16.51 5.85 9.18
CA GLN A 30 15.15 6.03 9.69
C GLN A 30 14.30 6.89 8.74
N GLU A 31 14.82 8.04 8.30
CA GLU A 31 14.12 8.94 7.38
C GLU A 31 13.83 8.26 6.03
N ALA A 32 14.74 7.45 5.51
CA ALA A 32 14.54 6.66 4.30
C ALA A 32 13.42 5.61 4.48
N MET A 33 13.39 4.89 5.61
CA MET A 33 12.31 3.93 5.93
C MET A 33 10.96 4.64 6.04
N LEU A 34 10.89 5.77 6.73
CA LEU A 34 9.67 6.56 6.87
C LEU A 34 9.17 7.08 5.51
N THR A 35 10.08 7.50 4.64
CA THR A 35 9.76 7.92 3.27
C THR A 35 9.17 6.77 2.47
N GLN A 36 9.73 5.56 2.59
CA GLN A 36 9.17 4.37 1.97
C GLN A 36 7.79 3.99 2.53
N ILE A 37 7.61 4.03 3.85
CA ILE A 37 6.30 3.82 4.49
C ILE A 37 5.28 4.81 3.89
N SER A 38 5.65 6.09 3.77
CA SER A 38 4.78 7.14 3.20
C SER A 38 4.41 6.88 1.74
N LEU A 39 5.36 6.43 0.90
CA LEU A 39 5.08 6.05 -0.49
C LEU A 39 4.08 4.88 -0.57
N PHE A 40 4.23 3.86 0.26
CA PHE A 40 3.28 2.74 0.33
C PHE A 40 1.91 3.16 0.87
N GLN A 41 1.86 4.09 1.84
CA GLN A 41 0.60 4.66 2.31
C GLN A 41 -0.11 5.48 1.23
N HIS A 42 0.64 6.24 0.42
CA HIS A 42 0.08 7.01 -0.69
C HIS A 42 -0.57 6.12 -1.74
N GLU A 43 0.10 5.03 -2.14
CA GLU A 43 -0.48 4.08 -3.08
C GLU A 43 -1.76 3.43 -2.52
N ARG A 44 -1.80 3.09 -1.21
CA ARG A 44 -3.01 2.57 -0.55
C ARG A 44 -4.15 3.59 -0.56
N LEU A 45 -3.87 4.86 -0.27
CA LEU A 45 -4.88 5.92 -0.28
C LEU A 45 -5.48 6.11 -1.67
N ILE A 46 -4.65 6.13 -2.71
CA ILE A 46 -5.12 6.25 -4.10
C ILE A 46 -6.03 5.06 -4.45
N HIS A 47 -5.63 3.84 -4.09
CA HIS A 47 -6.46 2.66 -4.33
C HIS A 47 -7.79 2.70 -3.59
N LEU A 48 -7.80 3.17 -2.34
CA LEU A 48 -9.03 3.35 -1.58
C LEU A 48 -9.96 4.39 -2.24
N ILE A 49 -9.41 5.55 -2.63
CA ILE A 49 -10.17 6.61 -3.31
C ILE A 49 -10.78 6.07 -4.61
N VAL A 50 -9.96 5.41 -5.44
CA VAL A 50 -10.43 4.87 -6.72
C VAL A 50 -11.51 3.79 -6.51
N THR A 51 -11.35 2.91 -5.51
CA THR A 51 -12.35 1.89 -5.17
C THR A 51 -13.67 2.51 -4.69
N VAL A 52 -13.60 3.54 -3.85
CA VAL A 52 -14.79 4.27 -3.36
C VAL A 52 -15.51 4.97 -4.51
N VAL A 53 -14.77 5.62 -5.41
CA VAL A 53 -15.36 6.27 -6.60
C VAL A 53 -16.05 5.22 -7.48
N PHE A 54 -15.42 4.09 -7.73
CA PHE A 54 -16.05 3.00 -8.49
C PHE A 54 -17.27 2.40 -7.79
N ALA A 55 -17.25 2.26 -6.47
CA ALA A 55 -18.40 1.81 -5.70
C ALA A 55 -19.57 2.77 -5.85
N ILE A 56 -19.33 4.09 -5.71
CA ILE A 56 -20.35 5.12 -5.90
C ILE A 56 -20.92 5.08 -7.32
N LEU A 57 -20.06 5.01 -8.34
CA LEU A 57 -20.49 4.89 -9.74
C LEU A 57 -21.33 3.63 -9.99
N THR A 58 -20.96 2.51 -9.37
CA THR A 58 -21.71 1.25 -9.46
C THR A 58 -23.09 1.40 -8.81
N PHE A 59 -23.17 2.03 -7.64
CA PHE A 59 -24.45 2.32 -6.97
C PHE A 59 -25.34 3.26 -7.80
N MET A 60 -24.77 4.32 -8.38
CA MET A 60 -25.52 5.21 -9.28
C MET A 60 -26.03 4.46 -10.51
N THR A 61 -25.18 3.63 -11.13
CA THR A 61 -25.54 2.80 -12.29
C THR A 61 -26.65 1.81 -11.94
N LEU A 62 -26.58 1.19 -10.76
CA LEU A 62 -27.59 0.26 -10.27
C LEU A 62 -28.94 0.94 -10.05
N ILE A 63 -28.95 2.14 -9.46
CA ILE A 63 -30.17 2.94 -9.29
C ILE A 63 -30.75 3.32 -10.67
N SER A 64 -29.91 3.80 -11.60
CA SER A 64 -30.35 4.13 -12.96
C SER A 64 -30.90 2.93 -13.74
N SER A 65 -30.32 1.74 -13.54
CA SER A 65 -30.78 0.47 -14.11
C SER A 65 -32.21 0.09 -13.68
N LEU A 66 -32.66 0.51 -12.49
CA LEU A 66 -34.03 0.25 -12.03
C LEU A 66 -35.08 1.08 -12.80
N PHE A 67 -34.71 2.28 -13.24
CA PHE A 67 -35.60 3.16 -14.00
C PHE A 67 -35.48 2.96 -15.51
N VAL A 68 -34.31 2.54 -16.00
CA VAL A 68 -34.02 2.37 -17.42
C VAL A 68 -33.52 0.94 -17.65
N SER A 69 -34.41 0.09 -18.18
CA SER A 69 -34.06 -1.29 -18.54
C SER A 69 -33.29 -1.33 -19.86
N ASN A 70 -31.97 -1.09 -19.79
CA ASN A 70 -31.09 -1.09 -20.95
C ASN A 70 -29.94 -2.09 -20.78
N LEU A 71 -29.77 -2.97 -21.76
CA LEU A 71 -28.72 -4.00 -21.79
C LEU A 71 -27.31 -3.40 -21.61
N TYR A 72 -27.06 -2.21 -22.13
CA TYR A 72 -25.77 -1.53 -22.00
C TYR A 72 -25.44 -1.14 -20.55
N LEU A 73 -26.44 -0.85 -19.69
CA LEU A 73 -26.24 -0.53 -18.27
C LEU A 73 -25.79 -1.77 -17.47
N TYR A 74 -26.36 -2.94 -17.78
CA TYR A 74 -25.94 -4.20 -17.17
C TYR A 74 -24.51 -4.57 -17.56
N LEU A 75 -24.11 -4.31 -18.81
CA LEU A 75 -22.74 -4.53 -19.28
C LEU A 75 -21.75 -3.60 -18.57
N LEU A 76 -22.12 -2.33 -18.39
CA LEU A 76 -21.34 -1.35 -17.62
C LEU A 76 -21.19 -1.80 -16.15
N MET A 77 -22.27 -2.26 -15.52
CA MET A 77 -22.24 -2.76 -14.14
C MET A 77 -21.32 -3.98 -13.99
N ALA A 78 -21.36 -4.93 -14.93
CA ALA A 78 -20.46 -6.08 -14.92
C ALA A 78 -18.98 -5.68 -15.06
N LEU A 79 -18.67 -4.70 -15.93
CA LEU A 79 -17.33 -4.14 -16.08
C LEU A 79 -16.83 -3.52 -14.76
N LEU A 80 -17.68 -2.73 -14.09
CA LEU A 80 -17.35 -2.08 -12.81
C LEU A 80 -17.05 -3.11 -11.70
N ILE A 81 -17.82 -4.20 -11.64
CA ILE A 81 -17.61 -5.29 -10.68
C ILE A 81 -16.29 -6.04 -10.97
N ILE A 82 -15.98 -6.33 -12.23
CA ILE A 82 -14.72 -6.98 -12.62
C ILE A 82 -13.51 -6.12 -12.24
N LEU A 83 -13.62 -4.80 -12.37
CA LEU A 83 -12.57 -3.87 -11.94
C LEU A 83 -12.40 -3.86 -10.42
N LEU A 84 -13.44 -4.14 -9.63
CA LEU A 84 -13.36 -4.10 -8.16
C LEU A 84 -12.46 -5.19 -7.57
N ILE A 85 -12.42 -6.38 -8.19
CA ILE A 85 -11.67 -7.56 -7.73
C ILE A 85 -10.14 -7.32 -7.69
N PRO A 86 -9.46 -6.90 -8.77
CA PRO A 86 -8.02 -6.64 -8.75
C PRO A 86 -7.66 -5.51 -7.77
N TYR A 87 -8.56 -4.53 -7.57
CA TYR A 87 -8.36 -3.44 -6.62
C TYR A 87 -8.31 -3.93 -5.17
N ILE A 88 -9.23 -4.80 -4.76
CA ILE A 88 -9.22 -5.41 -3.41
C ILE A 88 -7.96 -6.26 -3.22
N ARG A 89 -7.58 -7.06 -4.22
CA ARG A 89 -6.36 -7.87 -4.15
C ARG A 89 -5.11 -7.00 -3.99
N HIS A 90 -5.02 -5.91 -4.73
CA HIS A 90 -3.89 -5.00 -4.66
C HIS A 90 -3.79 -4.32 -3.29
N TYR A 91 -4.94 -3.97 -2.68
CA TYR A 91 -5.01 -3.44 -1.32
C TYR A 91 -4.37 -4.38 -0.28
N TYR A 92 -4.72 -5.68 -0.31
CA TYR A 92 -4.14 -6.67 0.61
C TYR A 92 -2.63 -6.89 0.43
N ILE A 93 -2.13 -6.78 -0.80
CA ILE A 93 -0.68 -6.91 -1.07
C ILE A 93 0.09 -5.72 -0.47
N LEU A 94 -0.48 -4.52 -0.54
CA LEU A 94 0.13 -3.32 0.04
C LEU A 94 0.11 -3.33 1.56
N GLU A 95 -1.00 -3.74 2.18
CA GLU A 95 -1.14 -3.77 3.64
C GLU A 95 -0.10 -4.71 4.29
N ASN A 96 0.07 -5.90 3.72
CA ASN A 96 1.12 -6.83 4.12
C ASN A 96 2.54 -6.27 3.97
N GLY A 97 2.77 -5.38 3.01
CA GLY A 97 4.05 -4.70 2.81
C GLY A 97 4.33 -3.65 3.88
N VAL A 98 3.31 -2.85 4.23
CA VAL A 98 3.39 -1.83 5.27
C VAL A 98 3.61 -2.45 6.66
N GLN A 99 2.87 -3.51 7.00
CA GLN A 99 3.04 -4.21 8.28
C GLN A 99 4.45 -4.76 8.48
N LYS A 100 5.03 -5.42 7.46
CA LYS A 100 6.42 -5.90 7.53
C LYS A 100 7.44 -4.78 7.72
N LEU A 101 7.14 -3.57 7.21
CA LEU A 101 8.04 -2.43 7.32
C LEU A 101 7.98 -1.81 8.72
N TYR A 102 6.80 -1.82 9.37
CA TYR A 102 6.64 -1.47 10.78
C TYR A 102 7.32 -2.49 11.70
N ASP A 103 7.09 -3.79 11.51
CA ASP A 103 7.74 -4.84 12.32
C ASP A 103 9.27 -4.73 12.27
N LEU A 104 9.82 -4.41 11.10
CA LEU A 104 11.25 -4.19 10.91
C LEU A 104 11.74 -2.91 11.60
N TYR A 105 10.95 -1.84 11.56
CA TYR A 105 11.27 -0.59 12.24
C TYR A 105 11.29 -0.77 13.76
N ASP A 106 10.28 -1.43 14.31
CA ASP A 106 10.17 -1.68 15.74
C ASP A 106 11.29 -2.60 16.24
N GLY A 107 11.62 -3.67 15.49
CA GLY A 107 12.74 -4.54 15.83
C GLY A 107 14.11 -3.87 15.77
N LEU A 108 14.34 -2.90 14.87
CA LEU A 108 15.63 -2.22 14.73
C LEU A 108 15.81 -1.05 15.70
N PHE A 109 14.73 -0.35 16.04
CA PHE A 109 14.80 0.93 16.76
C PHE A 109 14.10 0.93 18.11
N CYS A 110 13.06 0.11 18.32
CA CYS A 110 12.32 0.05 19.57
C CYS A 110 12.94 -0.95 20.55
N GLU A 111 13.44 -2.09 20.05
CA GLU A 111 14.15 -3.11 20.87
C GLU A 111 15.49 -2.61 21.46
N ARG A 112 15.98 -1.45 21.00
CA ARG A 112 17.22 -0.84 21.50
C ARG A 112 17.00 0.13 22.67
N ILE A 113 15.76 0.29 23.14
CA ILE A 113 15.39 1.25 24.19
C ILE A 113 15.08 0.55 25.53
N SER A 114 15.05 -0.79 25.62
CA SER A 114 14.94 -1.52 26.89
C SER A 114 16.30 -1.90 27.48
#